data_AF-A0A673FXU8-F1
#
_entry.id   AF-A0A673FXU8-F1
#
_cell.length_a   1.000
_cell.length_b   1.000
_cell.length_c   1.000
_cell.angle_alpha   90.00
_cell.angle_beta   90.00
_cell.angle_gamma   90.00
#
_symmetry.space_group_name_H-M   'P 1'
#
loop_
_entity.id
_entity.type
_entity.pdbx_description
1 polymer ?
#
loop_
_entity_poly.entity_id
_entity_poly.type
_entity_poly.pdbx_seq_one_letter_code
_entity_poly.pdbx_strand_id
1 'polypeptide(L)' 'EAEVTEMVSDPQHSQKLLRVLQSFRQDDCFQDAVLVLDGEQIPVQKNILAAASPYISSTRKKLNVHKDF' A
#
# COMPACT_ATOMS: atom_id res chain seq x y z
N GLU A 1 -13.01 5.41 -38.82
CA GLU A 1 -11.67 4.86 -38.58
C GLU A 1 -11.66 4.31 -37.16
N ALA A 2 -11.29 3.05 -36.96
CA ALA A 2 -11.27 2.44 -35.63
C ALA A 2 -9.90 2.73 -34.98
N GLU A 3 -9.92 3.40 -33.84
CA GLU A 3 -8.75 3.63 -33.00
C GLU A 3 -8.18 2.28 -32.56
N VAL A 4 -6.99 1.92 -33.05
CA VAL A 4 -6.29 0.71 -32.63
C VAL A 4 -5.69 1.00 -31.26
N THR A 5 -6.38 0.60 -30.20
CA THR A 5 -5.81 0.61 -28.85
C THR A 5 -4.79 -0.52 -28.73
N GLU A 6 -3.50 -0.20 -28.84
CA GLU A 6 -2.43 -1.16 -28.55
C GLU A 6 -2.32 -1.38 -27.04
N MET A 7 -2.60 -2.61 -26.60
CA MET A 7 -2.52 -3.00 -25.19
C MET A 7 -1.14 -3.56 -24.90
N VAL A 8 -0.27 -2.75 -24.30
CA VAL A 8 1.07 -3.18 -23.87
C VAL A 8 0.98 -3.82 -22.48
N SER A 9 1.36 -5.09 -22.37
CA SER A 9 1.37 -5.84 -21.10
C SER A 9 2.79 -6.36 -20.81
N ASP A 10 3.41 -5.91 -19.70
CA ASP A 10 4.67 -6.48 -19.18
C ASP A 10 4.35 -7.48 -18.05
N PRO A 11 4.60 -8.79 -18.22
CA PRO A 11 4.34 -9.82 -17.21
C PRO A 11 5.06 -9.59 -15.86
N GLN A 12 6.16 -8.84 -15.86
CA GLN A 12 6.93 -8.53 -14.64
C GLN A 12 6.60 -7.15 -14.05
N HIS A 13 5.67 -6.41 -14.65
CA HIS A 13 5.33 -5.05 -14.24
C HIS A 13 4.94 -4.96 -12.76
N SER A 14 4.07 -5.86 -12.30
CA SER A 14 3.61 -5.92 -10.91
C SER A 14 4.76 -6.17 -9.92
N GLN A 15 5.68 -7.08 -10.26
CA GLN A 15 6.84 -7.38 -9.41
C GLN A 15 7.81 -6.21 -9.36
N LYS A 16 8.06 -5.53 -10.49
CA LYS A 16 8.89 -4.32 -10.54
C LYS A 16 8.28 -3.20 -9.69
N LEU A 17 6.96 -2.98 -9.81
CA LEU A 17 6.23 -2.01 -8.98
C LEU A 17 6.33 -2.32 -7.49
N LEU A 18 6.13 -3.57 -7.07
CA LEU A 18 6.22 -3.95 -5.66
C LEU A 18 7.61 -3.69 -5.08
N ARG A 19 8.69 -3.92 -5.85
CA ARG A 19 10.06 -3.59 -5.41
C ARG A 19 10.25 -2.09 -5.20
N VAL A 20 9.73 -1.25 -6.10
CA VAL A 20 9.80 0.21 -5.97
C VAL A 20 8.96 0.70 -4.79
N LEU A 21 7.74 0.16 -4.61
CA LEU A 21 6.91 0.49 -3.45
C LEU A 21 7.57 0.10 -2.13
N GLN A 22 8.32 -1.01 -2.13
CA GLN A 22 9.11 -1.41 -0.97
C GLN A 22 10.27 -0.45 -0.69
N SER A 23 10.95 0.09 -1.70
CA SER A 23 12.03 1.07 -1.48
C SER A 23 11.49 2.36 -0.87
N PHE A 24 10.30 2.81 -1.25
CA PHE A 24 9.67 3.99 -0.63
C PHE A 24 9.45 3.87 0.88
N ARG A 25 9.23 2.64 1.38
CA ARG A 25 9.18 2.44 2.84
C ARG A 25 10.53 2.76 3.49
N GLN A 26 11.65 2.39 2.86
CA GLN A 26 13.00 2.65 3.36
C GLN A 26 13.38 4.13 3.27
N ASP A 27 12.90 4.81 2.22
CA ASP A 27 13.13 6.23 1.96
C ASP A 27 12.16 7.15 2.74
N ASP A 28 11.40 6.60 3.68
CA ASP A 28 10.37 7.29 4.47
C ASP A 28 9.36 8.10 3.64
N CYS A 29 9.04 7.59 2.45
CA CYS A 29 8.26 8.30 1.45
C CYS A 29 6.94 7.58 1.14
N PHE A 30 5.90 8.36 0.83
CA PHE A 30 4.57 7.85 0.45
C PHE A 30 3.90 6.93 1.49
N GLN A 31 4.22 7.09 2.77
CA GLN A 31 3.55 6.40 3.88
C GLN A 31 2.33 7.23 4.31
N ASP A 32 1.17 6.60 4.47
CA ASP A 32 -0.10 7.25 4.79
C ASP A 32 -0.68 6.79 6.15
N ALA A 33 0.00 5.86 6.82
CA ALA A 33 -0.33 5.41 8.17
C ALA A 33 0.91 4.97 8.94
N VAL A 34 0.75 4.92 10.26
CA VAL A 34 1.67 4.24 11.17
C VAL A 34 0.90 3.12 11.86
N LEU A 35 1.41 1.89 11.76
CA LEU A 35 0.93 0.74 12.48
C LEU A 35 1.66 0.66 13.81
N VAL A 36 0.92 0.70 14.92
CA VAL A 36 1.50 0.56 16.27
C VAL A 36 1.30 -0.87 16.75
N LEU A 37 2.38 -1.58 17.03
CA LEU A 37 2.37 -2.94 17.56
C LEU A 37 3.27 -2.99 18.80
N ASP A 38 2.71 -3.35 19.96
CA ASP A 38 3.46 -3.49 21.21
C ASP A 38 4.35 -2.28 21.57
N GLY A 39 3.93 -1.07 21.17
CA GLY A 39 4.67 0.18 21.38
C GLY A 39 5.67 0.55 20.27
N GLU A 40 5.90 -0.33 19.31
CA GLU A 40 6.70 -0.03 18.11
C GLU A 40 5.84 0.63 17.02
N GLN A 41 6.38 1.66 16.38
CA GLN A 41 5.74 2.39 15.30
C GLN A 41 6.33 1.97 13.96
N ILE A 42 5.52 1.31 13.13
CA ILE A 42 5.92 0.84 11.80
C ILE A 42 5.17 1.68 10.78
N PRO A 43 5.85 2.53 10.00
CA PRO A 43 5.17 3.27 8.97
C PRO A 43 4.82 2.38 7.77
N VAL A 44 3.61 2.54 7.24
CA VAL A 44 3.02 1.65 6.23
C VAL A 44 2.18 2.40 5.20
N GLN A 45 1.90 1.72 4.10
CA GLN A 45 0.96 2.14 3.06
C GLN A 45 -0.36 1.38 3.21
N LYS A 46 -1.47 2.05 3.52
CA LYS A 46 -2.79 1.45 3.78
C LYS A 46 -3.29 0.63 2.59
N ASN A 47 -3.00 1.06 1.37
CA ASN A 47 -3.41 0.37 0.14
C ASN A 47 -2.73 -0.99 -0.02
N ILE A 48 -1.41 -1.07 0.17
CA ILE A 48 -0.63 -2.32 0.08
C ILE A 48 -1.05 -3.27 1.18
N LEU A 49 -1.20 -2.75 2.40
CA LEU A 49 -1.58 -3.55 3.55
C LEU A 49 -3.02 -4.08 3.44
N ALA A 50 -3.95 -3.29 2.89
CA ALA A 50 -5.31 -3.73 2.57
C ALA A 50 -5.34 -4.76 1.42
N ALA A 51 -4.44 -4.65 0.43
CA ALA A 51 -4.35 -5.63 -0.66
C ALA A 51 -3.78 -6.98 -0.18
N ALA A 52 -2.85 -6.96 0.79
CA ALA A 52 -2.23 -8.16 1.33
C ALA A 52 -3.02 -8.81 2.48
N SER A 53 -3.84 -8.04 3.21
CA SER A 53 -4.57 -8.52 4.38
C SER A 53 -6.05 -8.16 4.33
N PRO A 54 -6.96 -9.16 4.20
CA PRO A 54 -8.41 -8.94 4.27
C PRO A 54 -8.86 -8.28 5.58
N TYR A 55 -8.21 -8.63 6.70
CA TYR A 55 -8.47 -8.03 8.00
C TYR A 55 -8.23 -6.51 7.96
N ILE A 56 -7.12 -6.10 7.36
CA ILE A 56 -6.74 -4.68 7.28
C ILE A 56 -7.57 -3.94 6.25
N SER A 57 -7.95 -4.59 5.16
CA SER A 57 -8.90 -4.05 4.18
C SER A 57 -10.26 -3.72 4.81
N SER A 58 -10.79 -4.62 5.64
CA SER A 58 -12.06 -4.39 6.35
C SER A 58 -11.97 -3.27 7.41
N THR A 59 -10.80 -3.11 8.02
CA THR A 59 -10.54 -2.05 9.01
C THR A 59 -10.06 -0.74 8.38
N ARG A 60 -9.76 -0.68 7.07
CA ARG A 60 -9.36 0.55 6.35
C ARG A 60 -10.35 1.70 6.54
N LYS A 61 -11.65 1.41 6.67
CA LYS A 61 -12.69 2.41 6.99
C LYS A 61 -12.68 2.87 8.46
N LYS A 62 -12.12 2.06 9.36
CA LYS A 62 -12.05 2.29 10.82
C LYS A 62 -10.68 2.78 11.31
N LEU A 63 -9.63 2.69 10.51
CA LEU A 63 -8.26 3.13 10.85
C LEU A 63 -8.08 4.67 10.77
N ASN A 64 -9.15 5.44 11.02
CA ASN A 64 -9.00 6.84 11.39
C ASN A 64 -8.46 6.86 12.82
N VAL A 65 -7.17 7.13 12.91
CA VAL A 65 -6.36 7.19 14.13
C VAL A 65 -6.84 8.34 15.01
N HIS A 66 -7.73 8.06 15.96
CA HIS A 66 -7.73 8.64 17.30
C HIS A 66 -8.86 7.98 18.09
N LYS A 67 -8.50 6.99 18.89
CA LYS A 67 -9.16 6.83 20.19
C LYS A 67 -8.02 6.80 21.19
N ASP A 68 -7.72 8.00 21.64
CA ASP A 68 -6.93 8.24 22.84
C ASP A 68 -7.36 7.27 23.94
N PHE A 69 -6.36 6.81 24.67
CA PHE A 69 -6.55 6.38 26.04
C PHE A 69 -7.29 7.45 26.85
#